data_AF-A0A5N7ZI36-F1
#
_entry.id   AF-A0A5N7ZI36-F1
#
_cell.length_a   1.000
_cell.length_b   1.000
_cell.length_c   1.000
_cell.angle_alpha   90.00
_cell.angle_beta   90.00
_cell.angle_gamma   90.00
#
_symmetry.space_group_name_H-M   'P 1'
#
loop_
_entity.id
_entity.type
_entity.pdbx_description
1 polymer ?
#
loop_
_entity_poly.entity_id
_entity_poly.type
_entity_poly.pdbx_seq_one_letter_code
_entity_poly.pdbx_strand_id
1 'polypeptide(L)'
;VIVNGSRAHLEAAHARYPALTAVEVTVDPALLARRLAGRGRESAEQIAQRLSRATQAFAVPQACRLAQVSNNGAPESAAAALLTIARKQLAR
;
A
#
# COMPACT_ATOMS: atom_id res chain seq x y z
N VAL A 1 2.98 -12.24 10.81
CA VAL A 1 3.26 -10.81 11.14
C VAL A 1 2.87 -9.96 9.95
N ILE A 2 2.30 -8.76 10.17
CA ILE A 2 2.03 -7.76 9.14
C ILE A 2 2.88 -6.53 9.48
N VAL A 3 3.54 -5.96 8.46
CA VAL A 3 4.36 -4.76 8.62
C VAL A 3 3.99 -3.73 7.56
N ASN A 4 3.96 -2.45 7.95
CA ASN A 4 3.89 -1.37 6.97
C ASN A 4 5.31 -1.09 6.48
N GLY A 5 5.50 -1.17 5.16
CA GLY A 5 6.80 -0.96 4.51
C GLY A 5 6.76 0.18 3.50
N SER A 6 7.93 0.63 3.07
CA SER A 6 8.08 1.54 1.94
C SER A 6 8.31 0.76 0.66
N ARG A 7 7.73 1.23 -0.46
CA ARG A 7 7.97 0.70 -1.81
C ARG A 7 9.47 0.66 -2.15
N ALA A 8 10.24 1.66 -1.71
CA ALA A 8 11.68 1.75 -1.96
C ALA A 8 12.50 0.63 -1.28
N HIS A 9 11.96 -0.02 -0.26
CA HIS A 9 12.64 -1.10 0.47
C HIS A 9 12.12 -2.49 0.10
N LEU A 10 11.17 -2.60 -0.84
CA LEU A 10 10.54 -3.87 -1.18
C LEU A 10 11.56 -4.91 -1.67
N GLU A 11 12.50 -4.49 -2.52
CA GLU A 11 13.54 -5.36 -3.04
C GLU A 11 14.43 -5.93 -1.92
N ALA A 12 14.97 -5.06 -1.07
CA ALA A 12 15.79 -5.47 0.08
C ALA A 12 15.00 -6.37 1.06
N ALA A 13 13.72 -6.06 1.29
CA ALA A 13 12.86 -6.87 2.15
C ALA A 13 12.58 -8.26 1.54
N HIS A 14 12.33 -8.35 0.24
CA HIS A 14 12.10 -9.62 -0.46
C HIS A 14 13.38 -10.47 -0.50
N ALA A 15 14.54 -9.86 -0.77
CA ALA A 15 15.83 -10.57 -0.76
C ALA A 15 16.11 -11.21 0.61
N ARG A 16 15.77 -10.52 1.70
CA ARG A 16 15.91 -11.07 3.07
C ARG A 16 14.82 -12.06 3.45
N TYR A 17 13.60 -11.88 2.92
CA TYR A 17 12.44 -12.72 3.21
C TYR A 17 11.79 -13.18 1.89
N PRO A 18 12.32 -14.21 1.22
CA PRO A 18 11.83 -14.61 -0.12
C PRO A 18 10.36 -15.08 -0.15
N ALA A 19 9.82 -15.51 0.99
CA ALA A 19 8.41 -15.88 1.14
C ALA A 19 7.45 -14.69 1.35
N LEU A 20 7.98 -13.46 1.46
CA LEU A 20 7.20 -12.25 1.67
C LEU A 20 6.16 -12.07 0.57
N THR A 21 4.96 -11.68 0.97
CA THR A 21 3.90 -11.24 0.07
C THR A 21 3.69 -9.75 0.27
N ALA A 22 3.97 -8.97 -0.76
CA ALA A 22 3.71 -7.54 -0.78
C ALA A 22 2.21 -7.30 -0.97
N VAL A 23 1.65 -6.40 -0.16
CA VAL A 23 0.28 -5.92 -0.35
C VAL A 23 0.34 -4.42 -0.58
N GLU A 24 0.01 -4.00 -1.79
CA GLU A 24 -0.11 -2.59 -2.13
C GLU A 24 -1.54 -2.11 -1.82
N VAL A 25 -1.63 -1.07 -1.01
CA VAL A 25 -2.91 -0.37 -0.77
C VAL A 25 -3.03 0.78 -1.76
N THR A 26 -4.04 0.73 -2.62
CA THR A 26 -4.29 1.73 -3.65
C THR A 26 -5.48 2.60 -3.29
N VAL A 27 -5.49 3.83 -3.80
CA VAL A 27 -6.61 4.76 -3.64
C VAL A 27 -6.64 5.71 -4.83
N ASP A 28 -7.83 6.05 -5.30
CA ASP A 28 -8.02 6.99 -6.40
C ASP A 28 -7.39 8.35 -6.03
N PRO A 29 -6.58 8.96 -6.93
CA PRO A 29 -5.87 10.20 -6.61
C PRO A 29 -6.79 11.34 -6.15
N ALA A 30 -7.96 11.49 -6.77
CA ALA A 30 -8.94 12.52 -6.39
C ALA A 30 -9.49 12.30 -4.97
N LEU A 31 -9.74 11.04 -4.59
CA LEU A 31 -10.20 10.70 -3.25
C LEU A 31 -9.10 10.89 -2.21
N LEU A 32 -7.87 10.50 -2.54
CA LEU A 32 -6.70 10.73 -1.69
C LEU A 32 -6.49 12.23 -1.46
N ALA A 33 -6.58 13.06 -2.49
CA ALA A 33 -6.45 14.52 -2.39
C ALA A 33 -7.47 15.11 -1.41
N ARG A 34 -8.75 14.74 -1.56
CA ARG A 34 -9.83 15.16 -0.65
C ARG A 34 -9.56 14.73 0.79
N ARG A 35 -9.14 13.48 1.01
CA ARG A 35 -8.84 12.95 2.35
C ARG A 35 -7.63 13.63 2.99
N LEU A 36 -6.60 13.97 2.22
CA LEU A 36 -5.42 14.67 2.72
C LEU A 36 -5.77 16.12 3.10
N ALA A 37 -6.48 16.84 2.23
CA ALA A 37 -6.93 18.20 2.51
C ALA A 37 -7.83 18.26 3.76
N GLY A 38 -8.77 17.32 3.90
CA GLY A 38 -9.68 17.25 5.05
C GLY A 38 -8.99 16.99 6.40
N ARG A 39 -7.71 16.59 6.43
CA ARG A 39 -6.96 16.40 7.69
C ARG A 39 -6.47 17.72 8.29
N GLY A 40 -6.35 18.78 7.50
CA GLY A 40 -5.92 20.11 7.97
C GLY A 40 -4.50 20.19 8.55
N ARG A 41 -3.66 19.18 8.35
CA ARG A 41 -2.30 19.07 8.93
C ARG A 41 -1.17 19.17 7.90
N GLU A 42 -1.50 19.38 6.64
CA GLU A 42 -0.56 19.31 5.51
C GLU A 42 -0.79 20.52 4.58
N SER A 43 0.28 21.13 4.08
CA SER A 43 0.21 22.20 3.07
C SER A 43 -0.16 21.66 1.69
N ALA A 44 -0.58 22.53 0.77
CA ALA A 44 -0.88 22.16 -0.61
C ALA A 44 0.32 21.45 -1.30
N GLU A 45 1.54 21.93 -1.07
CA GLU A 45 2.77 21.33 -1.59
C GLU A 45 3.02 19.93 -1.02
N GLN A 46 2.81 19.74 0.29
CA GLN A 46 2.94 18.44 0.94
C GLN A 46 1.91 17.43 0.38
N ILE A 47 0.67 17.88 0.14
CA ILE A 47 -0.37 17.07 -0.48
C ILE A 47 0.01 16.68 -1.91
N ALA A 48 0.47 17.64 -2.73
CA ALA A 48 0.90 17.38 -4.10
C ALA A 48 2.04 16.36 -4.17
N GLN A 49 3.04 16.47 -3.29
CA GLN A 49 4.11 15.48 -3.18
C GLN A 49 3.59 14.09 -2.80
N ARG A 50 2.61 14.01 -1.89
CA ARG A 50 2.01 12.72 -1.51
C ARG A 50 1.23 12.10 -2.65
N LEU A 51 0.50 12.88 -3.42
CA LEU A 51 -0.24 12.41 -4.59
C LEU A 51 0.72 11.88 -5.66
N SER A 52 1.78 12.62 -5.97
CA SER A 52 2.83 12.19 -6.90
C SER A 52 3.47 10.88 -6.46
N ARG A 53 3.85 10.75 -5.17
CA ARG A 53 4.38 9.50 -4.62
C ARG A 53 3.39 8.34 -4.71
N ALA A 54 2.09 8.60 -4.56
CA ALA A 54 1.07 7.55 -4.59
C ALA A 54 0.95 6.91 -5.97
N THR A 55 1.07 7.69 -7.05
CA THR A 55 0.97 7.25 -8.45
C THR A 55 2.30 6.84 -9.07
N GLN A 56 3.43 7.13 -8.40
CA GLN A 56 4.75 6.76 -8.90
C GLN A 56 4.91 5.23 -8.96
N ALA A 57 5.34 4.73 -10.12
CA ALA A 57 5.73 3.34 -10.29
C ALA A 57 6.91 2.97 -9.38
N PHE A 58 6.97 1.72 -8.96
CA PHE A 58 8.04 1.19 -8.12
C PHE A 58 8.44 -0.21 -8.60
N ALA A 59 9.69 -0.57 -8.38
CA ALA A 59 10.20 -1.88 -8.74
C ALA A 59 9.60 -2.95 -7.82
N VAL A 60 9.08 -4.00 -8.44
CA VAL A 60 8.60 -5.21 -7.75
C VAL A 60 9.47 -6.36 -8.23
N PRO A 61 10.20 -7.06 -7.35
CA PRO A 61 10.99 -8.21 -7.75
C PRO A 61 10.12 -9.25 -8.46
N GLN A 62 10.60 -9.85 -9.55
CA GLN A 62 9.80 -10.80 -10.36
C GLN A 62 9.26 -11.98 -9.54
N ALA A 63 10.03 -12.47 -8.56
CA ALA A 63 9.63 -13.55 -7.66
C ALA A 63 8.75 -13.09 -6.47
N CYS A 64 8.52 -11.79 -6.32
CA CYS A 64 7.71 -11.25 -5.24
C CYS A 64 6.23 -11.40 -5.58
N ARG A 65 5.48 -12.07 -4.68
CA ARG A 65 4.02 -12.04 -4.75
C ARG A 65 3.54 -10.64 -4.42
N LEU A 66 2.77 -10.04 -5.32
CA LEU A 66 2.11 -8.76 -5.14
C LEU A 66 0.60 -8.95 -5.15
N ALA A 67 -0.07 -8.47 -4.11
CA ALA A 67 -1.52 -8.32 -4.09
C ALA A 67 -1.86 -6.83 -3.97
N GLN A 68 -3.00 -6.43 -4.54
CA GLN A 68 -3.50 -5.06 -4.43
C GLN A 68 -4.80 -5.04 -3.63
N VAL A 69 -4.94 -4.02 -2.78
CA VAL A 69 -6.15 -3.77 -1.99
C VAL A 69 -6.59 -2.33 -2.22
N SER A 70 -7.78 -2.15 -2.80
CA SER A 70 -8.37 -0.81 -2.94
C SER A 70 -8.85 -0.29 -1.59
N ASN A 71 -8.51 0.96 -1.29
CA ASN A 71 -8.99 1.74 -0.17
C ASN A 71 -9.89 2.90 -0.64
N ASN A 72 -10.63 2.70 -1.73
CA ASN A 72 -11.57 3.67 -2.27
C ASN A 72 -12.86 3.75 -1.43
N GLY A 73 -13.29 2.62 -0.89
CA GLY A 73 -14.49 2.52 -0.06
C GLY A 73 -14.24 2.79 1.42
N ALA A 74 -15.07 2.16 2.25
CA ALA A 74 -14.92 2.13 3.70
C ALA A 74 -13.58 1.43 4.08
N PRO A 75 -12.81 1.96 5.04
CA PRO A 75 -11.55 1.35 5.50
C PRO A 75 -11.71 -0.11 5.93
N GLU A 76 -12.87 -0.48 6.47
CA GLU A 76 -13.21 -1.81 6.93
C GLU A 76 -13.22 -2.83 5.78
N SER A 77 -13.63 -2.41 4.58
CA SER A 77 -13.61 -3.26 3.39
C SER A 77 -12.17 -3.59 2.96
N ALA A 78 -11.29 -2.59 2.98
CA ALA A 78 -9.87 -2.78 2.69
C ALA A 78 -9.20 -3.65 3.77
N ALA A 79 -9.54 -3.42 5.04
CA ALA A 79 -9.05 -4.22 6.15
C ALA A 79 -9.49 -5.69 6.05
N ALA A 80 -10.75 -5.97 5.72
CA ALA A 80 -11.25 -7.32 5.51
C ALA A 80 -10.54 -8.03 4.35
N ALA A 81 -10.28 -7.32 3.24
CA ALA A 81 -9.52 -7.85 2.11
C ALA A 81 -8.08 -8.19 2.51
N LEU A 82 -7.40 -7.29 3.23
CA LEU A 82 -6.05 -7.51 3.75
C LEU A 82 -6.00 -8.72 4.69
N LEU A 83 -6.95 -8.84 5.62
CA LEU A 83 -7.03 -9.98 6.55
C LEU A 83 -7.28 -11.30 5.82
N THR A 84 -8.07 -11.28 4.75
CA THR A 84 -8.28 -12.46 3.89
C THR A 84 -6.97 -12.91 3.23
N ILE A 85 -6.17 -11.97 2.72
CA ILE A 85 -4.84 -12.27 2.16
C ILE A 85 -3.93 -12.86 3.24
N ALA A 86 -3.86 -12.22 4.41
CA ALA A 86 -3.01 -12.65 5.51
C ALA A 86 -3.36 -14.07 5.99
N ARG A 87 -4.66 -14.37 6.17
CA ARG A 87 -5.13 -15.70 6.58
C ARG A 87 -4.78 -16.79 5.56
N LYS A 88 -4.89 -16.49 4.26
CA LYS A 88 -4.48 -17.43 3.19
C LYS A 88 -2.98 -17.74 3.21
N GLN A 89 -2.14 -16.82 3.68
CA GLN A 89 -0.70 -17.08 3.82
C GLN A 89 -0.36 -17.91 5.05
N LEU A 90 -1.18 -17.85 6.11
CA LEU A 90 -0.99 -18.66 7.33
C LEU A 90 -1.44 -20.11 7.15
N ALA A 91 -2.36 -20.37 6.22
CA ALA A 91 -2.87 -21.71 5.92
C ALA A 91 -2.00 -22.49 4.91
N ARG A 92 -0.82 -21.96 4.57
CA ARG A 92 0.17 -22.57 3.67
C ARG A 92 1.38 -22.99 4.48
#